data_AF-E3Q5V5-F1
#
_entry.id   AF-E3Q5V5-F1
#
_cell.length_a   1.000
_cell.length_b   1.000
_cell.length_c   1.000
_cell.angle_alpha   90.00
_cell.angle_beta   90.00
_cell.angle_gamma   90.00
#
_symmetry.space_group_name_H-M   'P 1'
#
loop_
_entity.id
_entity.type
_entity.pdbx_description
1 polymer ?
#
loop_
_entity_poly.entity_id
_entity_poly.type
_entity_poly.pdbx_seq_one_letter_code
_entity_poly.pdbx_strand_id
1 'polypeptide(L)'
;MRTTQMSFAFLSTFALVNAAATPPSIYRRAPAPPTLANGYAYQGCYVDVGRTISAAQTANGQMSNDACTAYCFSKGFAYAGTEYANECYCGNSLAKGGVLANEADCTSVCSGDATQPCGGPNRLSLYKTSQITGPSVNPGVGDWSSIGCYAEGTTGRALTYGVGTVPAGQMTVAKCTAACAAANFILAGVEYSGECCKSTLQYNKP
;
A
#
# COMPACT_ATOMS: atom_id res chain seq x y z
N MET A 1 58.83 -69.12 5.26
CA MET A 1 58.34 -68.59 6.56
C MET A 1 57.51 -67.36 6.24
N ARG A 2 56.18 -67.46 6.32
CA ARG A 2 55.36 -66.89 7.41
C ARG A 2 55.75 -65.44 7.74
N THR A 3 54.88 -64.50 7.37
CA THR A 3 54.03 -63.81 8.35
C THR A 3 52.85 -63.13 7.65
N THR A 4 51.67 -63.52 8.11
CA THR A 4 50.32 -63.01 7.82
C THR A 4 49.97 -61.85 8.77
N GLN A 5 48.79 -61.24 8.55
CA GLN A 5 48.01 -60.33 9.42
C GLN A 5 48.27 -58.81 9.23
N MET A 6 47.30 -57.90 9.35
CA MET A 6 45.86 -57.97 9.65
C MET A 6 45.19 -56.65 9.21
N SER A 7 43.90 -56.75 8.89
CA SER A 7 42.92 -55.69 8.61
C SER A 7 42.95 -54.49 9.57
N PHE A 8 42.55 -53.31 9.10
CA PHE A 8 41.54 -52.44 9.75
C PHE A 8 40.89 -51.52 8.70
N ALA A 9 39.60 -51.72 8.44
CA ALA A 9 38.76 -50.81 7.68
C ALA A 9 38.16 -49.78 8.65
N PHE A 10 38.48 -48.49 8.46
CA PHE A 10 37.79 -47.38 9.13
C PHE A 10 36.75 -46.80 8.17
N LEU A 11 35.48 -47.21 8.31
CA LEU A 11 34.36 -46.43 7.79
C LEU A 11 34.05 -45.32 8.80
N SER A 12 34.54 -44.11 8.51
CA SER A 12 34.13 -42.89 9.21
C SER A 12 32.95 -42.28 8.45
N THR A 13 31.76 -42.41 9.02
CA THR A 13 30.58 -41.64 8.60
C THR A 13 30.72 -40.22 9.11
N PHE A 14 31.04 -39.28 8.21
CA PHE A 14 30.93 -37.85 8.49
C PHE A 14 29.44 -37.48 8.57
N ALA A 15 28.92 -37.32 9.78
CA ALA A 15 27.63 -36.66 9.99
C ALA A 15 27.80 -35.16 9.69
N LEU A 16 27.14 -34.67 8.64
CA LEU A 16 26.99 -33.25 8.38
C LEU A 16 26.03 -32.67 9.43
N VAL A 17 26.58 -32.11 10.49
CA VAL A 17 25.85 -31.18 11.36
C VAL A 17 25.71 -29.85 10.62
N ASN A 18 24.54 -29.63 10.01
CA ASN A 18 24.12 -28.29 9.59
C ASN A 18 23.83 -27.46 10.84
N ALA A 19 24.85 -26.79 11.36
CA ALA A 19 24.66 -25.70 12.31
C ALA A 19 24.02 -24.53 11.55
N ALA A 20 22.73 -24.29 11.76
CA ALA A 20 22.13 -23.01 11.42
C ALA A 20 22.82 -21.95 12.29
N ALA A 21 23.75 -21.20 11.69
CA ALA A 21 24.43 -20.11 12.37
C ALA A 21 23.38 -19.05 12.75
N THR A 22 23.04 -18.97 14.03
CA THR A 22 22.37 -17.78 14.56
C THR A 22 23.39 -16.63 14.52
N PRO A 23 23.14 -15.56 13.74
CA PRO A 23 24.08 -14.46 13.67
C PRO A 23 24.23 -13.82 15.07
N PRO A 24 25.46 -13.50 15.51
CA PRO A 24 25.68 -12.88 16.81
C PRO A 24 24.95 -11.53 16.89
N SER A 25 24.24 -11.31 18.00
CA SER A 25 23.35 -10.18 18.29
C SER A 25 24.08 -8.84 18.54
N ILE A 26 25.14 -8.57 17.78
CA ILE A 26 25.97 -7.35 17.86
C ILE A 26 25.91 -6.52 16.57
N TYR A 27 24.94 -6.79 15.70
CA TYR A 27 24.64 -5.89 14.58
C TYR A 27 24.16 -4.57 15.18
N ARG A 28 25.01 -3.54 15.12
CA ARG A 28 24.59 -2.16 15.36
C ARG A 28 23.32 -1.95 14.54
N ARG A 29 22.25 -1.50 15.19
CA ARG A 29 20.94 -1.31 14.58
C ARG A 29 21.12 -0.56 13.26
N ALA A 30 20.94 -1.26 12.13
CA ALA A 30 21.10 -0.60 10.86
C ALA A 30 20.00 0.46 10.70
N PRO A 31 20.35 1.66 10.23
CA PRO A 31 19.35 2.67 9.94
C PRO A 31 18.47 2.20 8.78
N ALA A 32 17.21 2.64 8.77
CA ALA A 32 16.37 2.49 7.59
C ALA A 32 17.03 3.20 6.38
N PRO A 33 16.99 2.59 5.17
CA PRO A 33 17.43 3.26 3.96
C PRO A 33 16.75 4.62 3.78
N PRO A 34 17.48 5.72 3.58
CA PRO A 34 16.87 7.06 3.51
C PRO A 34 16.01 7.24 2.25
N THR A 35 16.36 6.55 1.16
CA THR A 35 15.67 6.62 -0.13
C THR A 35 15.66 5.27 -0.81
N LEU A 36 14.57 4.98 -1.52
CA LEU A 36 14.35 3.76 -2.28
C LEU A 36 13.90 4.11 -3.71
N ALA A 37 13.69 3.08 -4.54
CA ALA A 37 13.18 3.25 -5.90
C ALA A 37 11.85 4.02 -5.95
N ASN A 38 11.52 4.58 -7.12
CA ASN A 38 10.29 5.36 -7.36
C ASN A 38 10.11 6.57 -6.42
N GLY A 39 11.22 7.15 -5.96
CA GLY A 39 11.21 8.37 -5.15
C GLY A 39 10.65 8.19 -3.74
N TYR A 40 10.58 6.96 -3.23
CA TYR A 40 10.20 6.72 -1.85
C TYR A 40 11.31 7.19 -0.90
N ALA A 41 10.99 8.15 -0.05
CA ALA A 41 11.88 8.63 1.01
C ALA A 41 11.38 8.14 2.37
N TYR A 42 12.31 7.75 3.24
CA TYR A 42 11.98 7.35 4.60
C TYR A 42 11.40 8.53 5.39
N GLN A 43 10.27 8.30 6.06
CA GLN A 43 9.57 9.31 6.85
C GLN A 43 9.82 9.15 8.35
N GLY A 44 10.35 7.99 8.78
CA GLY A 44 10.57 7.67 10.18
C GLY A 44 9.81 6.43 10.63
N CYS A 45 9.97 6.11 11.91
CA CYS A 45 9.18 5.11 12.61
C CYS A 45 7.82 5.70 13.00
N TYR A 46 6.72 5.03 12.65
CA TYR A 46 5.35 5.50 12.93
C TYR A 46 4.57 4.51 13.79
N VAL A 47 3.73 5.04 14.69
CA VAL A 47 2.78 4.24 15.47
C VAL A 47 1.76 3.58 14.53
N ASP A 48 1.44 2.30 14.82
CA ASP A 48 0.45 1.53 14.05
C ASP A 48 -0.59 0.82 14.93
N VAL A 49 -1.21 1.60 15.83
CA VAL A 49 -2.31 1.12 16.68
C VAL A 49 -3.64 1.42 15.99
N GLY A 50 -4.32 0.38 15.51
CA GLY A 50 -5.57 0.54 14.74
C GLY A 50 -5.36 0.88 13.26
N ARG A 51 -4.27 0.37 12.66
CA ARG A 51 -3.92 0.47 11.23
C ARG A 51 -3.78 1.89 10.70
N THR A 52 -2.55 2.36 10.62
CA THR A 52 -2.17 3.69 10.16
C THR A 52 -2.32 3.84 8.64
N ILE A 53 -2.03 2.79 7.87
CA ILE A 53 -2.29 2.70 6.42
C ILE A 53 -2.94 1.35 6.09
N SER A 54 -4.07 1.37 5.39
CA SER A 54 -4.95 0.20 5.27
C SER A 54 -5.54 -0.05 3.88
N ALA A 55 -5.06 0.65 2.84
CA ALA A 55 -5.66 0.59 1.52
C ALA A 55 -5.30 -0.71 0.75
N ALA A 56 -4.08 -1.22 0.95
CA ALA A 56 -3.66 -2.54 0.47
C ALA A 56 -2.59 -3.12 1.40
N GLN A 57 -2.46 -4.44 1.41
CA GLN A 57 -1.47 -5.13 2.25
C GLN A 57 -1.00 -6.45 1.61
N THR A 58 0.20 -6.87 1.98
CA THR A 58 0.74 -8.21 1.69
C THR A 58 1.75 -8.61 2.77
N ALA A 59 2.03 -9.89 2.91
CA ALA A 59 3.07 -10.39 3.82
C ALA A 59 3.75 -11.61 3.22
N ASN A 60 5.06 -11.71 3.34
CA ASN A 60 5.82 -12.87 2.86
C ASN A 60 7.19 -13.01 3.57
N GLY A 61 7.81 -14.19 3.45
CA GLY A 61 9.11 -14.48 4.06
C GLY A 61 10.32 -13.87 3.34
N GLN A 62 10.11 -13.01 2.35
CA GLN A 62 11.16 -12.33 1.56
C GLN A 62 10.91 -10.82 1.55
N MET A 63 10.33 -10.28 2.63
CA MET A 63 9.96 -8.87 2.71
C MET A 63 11.19 -7.98 2.89
N SER A 64 11.19 -6.84 2.21
CA SER A 64 12.16 -5.77 2.38
C SER A 64 11.46 -4.43 2.18
N ASN A 65 12.10 -3.32 2.56
CA ASN A 65 11.51 -2.01 2.29
C ASN A 65 11.39 -1.75 0.77
N ASP A 66 12.35 -2.21 -0.04
CA ASP A 66 12.28 -2.18 -1.51
C ASP A 66 11.09 -2.99 -2.05
N ALA A 67 10.89 -4.22 -1.56
CA ALA A 67 9.77 -5.06 -2.00
C ALA A 67 8.43 -4.42 -1.64
N CYS A 68 8.31 -3.85 -0.43
CA CYS A 68 7.09 -3.19 0.01
C CYS A 68 6.80 -1.93 -0.80
N THR A 69 7.79 -1.05 -0.97
CA THR A 69 7.62 0.17 -1.78
C THR A 69 7.31 -0.14 -3.25
N ALA A 70 7.94 -1.16 -3.84
CA ALA A 70 7.62 -1.61 -5.18
C ALA A 70 6.17 -2.12 -5.30
N TYR A 71 5.72 -2.93 -4.34
CA TYR A 71 4.32 -3.40 -4.28
C TYR A 71 3.35 -2.22 -4.20
N CYS A 72 3.56 -1.28 -3.27
CA CYS A 72 2.69 -0.12 -3.11
C CYS A 72 2.70 0.81 -4.32
N PHE A 73 3.87 1.01 -4.95
CA PHE A 73 3.97 1.77 -6.19
C PHE A 73 3.17 1.15 -7.34
N SER A 74 3.26 -0.18 -7.52
CA SER A 74 2.50 -0.91 -8.56
C SER A 74 0.98 -0.79 -8.39
N LYS A 75 0.53 -0.43 -7.18
CA LYS A 75 -0.88 -0.21 -6.83
C LYS A 75 -1.28 1.27 -6.83
N GLY A 76 -0.36 2.18 -7.13
CA GLY A 76 -0.64 3.62 -7.15
C GLY A 76 -0.83 4.23 -5.76
N PHE A 77 -0.10 3.75 -4.75
CA PHE A 77 -0.10 4.33 -3.41
C PHE A 77 1.13 5.20 -3.17
N ALA A 78 0.95 6.32 -2.46
CA ALA A 78 2.02 7.25 -2.11
C ALA A 78 2.75 6.88 -0.83
N TYR A 79 2.10 6.17 0.09
CA TYR A 79 2.69 5.64 1.31
C TYR A 79 2.85 4.13 1.23
N ALA A 80 4.00 3.68 1.73
CA ALA A 80 4.32 2.29 1.95
C ALA A 80 4.93 2.15 3.34
N GLY A 81 4.61 1.09 4.06
CA GLY A 81 5.17 0.86 5.37
C GLY A 81 5.30 -0.62 5.65
N THR A 82 6.48 -1.03 6.12
CA THR A 82 6.70 -2.40 6.59
C THR A 82 6.48 -2.48 8.09
N GLU A 83 5.86 -3.57 8.54
CA GLU A 83 5.66 -3.88 9.95
C GLU A 83 6.17 -5.28 10.26
N TYR A 84 6.60 -5.47 11.51
CA TYR A 84 6.85 -6.78 12.11
C TYR A 84 7.66 -7.74 11.23
N ALA A 85 8.72 -7.23 10.59
CA ALA A 85 9.66 -7.93 9.70
C ALA A 85 9.12 -8.36 8.33
N ASN A 86 7.86 -8.82 8.23
CA ASN A 86 7.37 -9.51 7.05
C ASN A 86 6.09 -8.92 6.43
N GLU A 87 5.51 -7.90 7.06
CA GLU A 87 4.25 -7.30 6.63
C GLU A 87 4.52 -6.00 5.86
N CYS A 88 3.66 -5.72 4.89
CA CYS A 88 3.70 -4.50 4.09
C CYS A 88 2.29 -3.94 3.93
N TYR A 89 2.18 -2.63 4.13
CA TYR A 89 0.94 -1.87 4.04
C TYR A 89 1.11 -0.68 3.10
N CYS A 90 0.04 -0.33 2.41
CA CYS A 90 -0.01 0.78 1.46
C CYS A 90 -1.17 1.72 1.75
N GLY A 91 -1.00 2.99 1.40
CA GLY A 91 -2.06 3.98 1.54
C GLY A 91 -1.77 5.30 0.83
N ASN A 92 -2.76 6.18 0.80
CA ASN A 92 -2.62 7.56 0.31
C ASN A 92 -2.78 8.60 1.43
N SER A 93 -3.09 8.17 2.64
CA SER A 93 -3.25 8.99 3.84
C SER A 93 -2.86 8.19 5.08
N LEU A 94 -2.51 8.88 6.15
CA LEU A 94 -2.29 8.29 7.46
C LEU A 94 -3.56 8.45 8.29
N ALA A 95 -3.95 7.42 9.03
CA ALA A 95 -4.99 7.54 10.05
C ALA A 95 -4.57 8.53 11.15
N LYS A 96 -5.53 9.06 11.92
CA LYS A 96 -5.28 10.07 12.98
C LYS A 96 -4.24 9.62 14.02
N GLY A 97 -4.10 8.31 14.25
CA GLY A 97 -3.11 7.72 15.16
C GLY A 97 -1.71 7.53 14.57
N GLY A 98 -1.54 7.77 13.27
CA GLY A 98 -0.28 7.65 12.55
C GLY A 98 0.66 8.82 12.86
N VAL A 99 1.29 8.78 14.03
CA VAL A 99 2.26 9.75 14.50
C VAL A 99 3.65 9.14 14.58
N LEU A 100 4.68 9.99 14.60
CA LEU A 100 6.06 9.56 14.81
C LEU A 100 6.20 8.81 16.14
N ALA A 101 6.92 7.70 16.10
CA ALA A 101 7.35 6.90 17.23
C ALA A 101 8.86 7.06 17.46
N ASN A 102 9.38 6.40 18.48
CA ASN A 102 10.83 6.30 18.66
C ASN A 102 11.40 5.36 17.59
N GLU A 103 12.48 5.75 16.92
CA GLU A 103 13.24 4.89 15.99
C GLU A 103 13.68 3.57 16.65
N ALA A 104 13.86 3.58 17.98
CA ALA A 104 14.12 2.40 18.78
C ALA A 104 12.97 1.36 18.77
N ASP A 105 11.76 1.73 18.33
CA ASP A 105 10.65 0.78 18.25
C ASP A 105 10.59 0.08 16.88
N CYS A 106 11.20 0.66 15.82
CA CYS A 106 11.28 0.08 14.48
C CYS A 106 12.56 -0.75 14.31
N THR A 107 12.62 -1.90 14.98
CA THR A 107 13.83 -2.76 15.03
C THR A 107 13.74 -4.07 14.26
N SER A 108 12.55 -4.49 13.87
CA SER A 108 12.33 -5.83 13.34
C SER A 108 13.12 -5.98 12.05
N VAL A 109 14.05 -6.93 12.01
CA VAL A 109 14.88 -7.17 10.83
C VAL A 109 13.99 -7.67 9.68
N CYS A 110 14.11 -7.09 8.50
CA CYS A 110 13.31 -7.50 7.35
C CYS A 110 13.51 -8.99 7.02
N SER A 111 12.44 -9.73 6.73
CA SER A 111 12.50 -11.18 6.50
C SER A 111 13.29 -11.57 5.23
N GLY A 112 13.34 -10.68 4.24
CA GLY A 112 14.08 -10.85 2.99
C GLY A 112 15.38 -10.05 2.89
N ASP A 113 15.70 -9.20 3.88
CA ASP A 113 16.94 -8.42 3.88
C ASP A 113 17.39 -8.08 5.31
N ALA A 114 18.35 -8.85 5.82
CA ALA A 114 18.82 -8.70 7.18
C ALA A 114 19.59 -7.38 7.46
N THR A 115 19.84 -6.57 6.44
CA THR A 115 20.62 -5.32 6.56
C THR A 115 19.77 -4.10 6.90
N GLN A 116 18.44 -4.24 6.95
CA GLN A 116 17.52 -3.12 7.16
C GLN A 116 16.38 -3.45 8.16
N PRO A 117 15.86 -2.42 8.85
CA PRO A 117 14.69 -2.55 9.70
C PRO A 117 13.39 -2.47 8.89
N CYS A 118 12.46 -3.38 9.19
CA CYS A 118 11.10 -3.46 8.68
C CYS A 118 10.07 -3.29 9.81
N GLY A 119 10.05 -2.11 10.43
CA GLY A 119 9.10 -1.74 11.46
C GLY A 119 9.33 -2.45 12.80
N GLY A 120 8.25 -2.71 13.53
CA GLY A 120 8.23 -3.34 14.84
C GLY A 120 6.80 -3.70 15.22
N PRO A 121 6.55 -4.25 16.43
CA PRO A 121 5.19 -4.54 16.88
C PRO A 121 4.37 -3.24 16.96
N ASN A 122 3.29 -3.11 16.18
CA ASN A 122 2.51 -1.88 16.08
C ASN A 122 3.35 -0.66 15.68
N ARG A 123 4.33 -0.87 14.78
CA ARG A 123 5.27 0.15 14.31
C ARG A 123 5.62 -0.01 12.85
N LEU A 124 5.42 1.03 12.05
CA LEU A 124 5.78 1.06 10.63
C LEU A 124 7.12 1.75 10.41
N SER A 125 8.00 1.11 9.65
CA SER A 125 9.02 1.85 8.89
C SER A 125 8.32 2.51 7.70
N LEU A 126 7.98 3.80 7.80
CA LEU A 126 7.13 4.47 6.81
C LEU A 126 7.97 5.13 5.72
N TYR A 127 7.55 4.96 4.47
CA TYR A 127 8.11 5.62 3.29
C TYR A 127 7.02 6.35 2.52
N LYS A 128 7.40 7.45 1.86
CA LYS A 128 6.51 8.24 1.02
C LYS A 128 7.17 8.63 -0.29
N THR A 129 6.43 8.55 -1.39
CA THR A 129 6.82 9.13 -2.68
C THR A 129 5.93 10.33 -3.03
N SER A 130 6.50 11.30 -3.74
CA SER A 130 5.75 12.40 -4.38
C SER A 130 5.40 12.10 -5.84
N GLN A 131 5.87 10.98 -6.40
CA GLN A 131 5.57 10.58 -7.78
C GLN A 131 4.13 10.10 -7.94
N ILE A 132 3.54 9.58 -6.86
CA ILE A 132 2.11 9.31 -6.78
C ILE A 132 1.47 10.49 -6.06
N THR A 133 0.82 11.35 -6.84
CA THR A 133 -0.22 12.21 -6.29
C THR A 133 -1.44 11.32 -6.11
N GLY A 134 -2.08 11.33 -4.93
CA GLY A 134 -3.22 10.46 -4.63
C GLY A 134 -4.41 10.68 -5.58
N PRO A 135 -5.63 10.23 -5.26
CA PRO A 135 -6.80 10.59 -6.07
C PRO A 135 -6.89 12.12 -6.19
N SER A 136 -6.51 12.66 -7.34
CA SER A 136 -6.70 14.06 -7.64
C SER A 136 -8.16 14.23 -8.05
N VAL A 137 -8.80 15.29 -7.57
CA VAL A 137 -10.09 15.70 -8.13
C VAL A 137 -9.89 15.85 -9.63
N ASN A 138 -10.61 15.05 -10.43
CA ASN A 138 -10.59 15.22 -11.87
C ASN A 138 -11.10 16.64 -12.15
N PRO A 139 -10.32 17.53 -12.81
CA PRO A 139 -10.71 18.93 -12.99
C PRO A 139 -11.93 19.09 -13.91
N GLY A 140 -12.30 18.05 -14.65
CA GLY A 140 -13.31 18.09 -15.69
C GLY A 140 -12.91 17.27 -16.92
N VAL A 141 -13.88 16.94 -17.77
CA VAL A 141 -13.66 16.28 -19.06
C VAL A 141 -14.53 16.97 -20.11
N GLY A 142 -13.91 17.47 -21.19
CA GLY A 142 -14.62 18.26 -22.21
C GLY A 142 -15.17 19.56 -21.62
N ASP A 143 -16.45 19.84 -21.88
CA ASP A 143 -17.15 21.05 -21.41
C ASP A 143 -17.59 20.97 -19.94
N TRP A 144 -17.30 19.85 -19.26
CA TRP A 144 -17.64 19.65 -17.85
C TRP A 144 -16.48 20.10 -16.96
N SER A 145 -16.77 20.90 -15.95
CA SER A 145 -15.80 21.27 -14.91
C SER A 145 -16.22 20.73 -13.55
N SER A 146 -15.25 20.25 -12.77
CA SER A 146 -15.50 19.81 -11.40
C SER A 146 -15.71 21.02 -10.49
N ILE A 147 -16.90 21.07 -9.87
CA ILE A 147 -17.29 22.12 -8.91
C ILE A 147 -16.99 21.73 -7.45
N GLY A 148 -16.42 20.54 -7.21
CA GLY A 148 -15.99 20.08 -5.89
C GLY A 148 -16.72 18.83 -5.38
N CYS A 149 -16.43 18.48 -4.12
CA CYS A 149 -17.06 17.36 -3.41
C CYS A 149 -18.21 17.90 -2.54
N TYR A 150 -19.42 17.39 -2.74
CA TYR A 150 -20.62 17.82 -2.03
C TYR A 150 -21.13 16.67 -1.17
N ALA A 151 -21.51 16.98 0.08
CA ALA A 151 -22.09 15.99 0.98
C ALA A 151 -23.49 15.57 0.50
N GLU A 152 -23.82 14.29 0.67
CA GLU A 152 -25.20 13.81 0.51
C GLU A 152 -26.12 14.39 1.59
N GLY A 153 -27.39 14.57 1.25
CA GLY A 153 -28.38 15.07 2.20
C GLY A 153 -28.67 14.04 3.30
N THR A 154 -29.00 14.51 4.50
CA THR A 154 -29.51 13.64 5.59
C THR A 154 -30.97 13.22 5.35
N THR A 155 -31.69 13.97 4.51
CA THR A 155 -33.04 13.65 4.05
C THR A 155 -33.10 13.85 2.54
N GLY A 156 -32.96 12.76 1.78
CA GLY A 156 -32.90 12.79 0.32
C GLY A 156 -31.47 12.78 -0.21
N ARG A 157 -31.35 12.82 -1.55
CA ARG A 157 -30.07 12.77 -2.25
C ARG A 157 -29.67 14.18 -2.69
N ALA A 158 -28.38 14.52 -2.63
CA ALA A 158 -27.87 15.84 -3.08
C ALA A 158 -28.23 16.15 -4.53
N LEU A 159 -28.44 15.08 -5.28
CA LEU A 159 -28.68 14.99 -6.68
C LEU A 159 -29.85 13.97 -6.76
N THR A 160 -31.00 14.28 -7.39
CA THR A 160 -32.24 13.47 -7.21
C THR A 160 -32.46 12.38 -8.27
N TYR A 161 -32.18 12.66 -9.56
CA TYR A 161 -32.50 11.75 -10.68
C TYR A 161 -31.33 10.97 -11.28
N GLY A 162 -31.34 9.64 -11.14
CA GLY A 162 -30.31 8.70 -11.62
C GLY A 162 -30.26 8.45 -13.13
N VAL A 163 -29.07 8.22 -13.70
CA VAL A 163 -28.90 7.55 -15.02
C VAL A 163 -28.21 6.20 -14.82
N GLY A 164 -28.95 5.11 -15.05
CA GLY A 164 -28.47 3.73 -14.83
C GLY A 164 -27.68 3.12 -16.01
N THR A 165 -27.22 3.92 -16.97
CA THR A 165 -26.63 3.40 -18.22
C THR A 165 -25.15 3.06 -18.12
N VAL A 166 -24.45 3.48 -17.06
CA VAL A 166 -23.03 3.12 -16.85
C VAL A 166 -22.94 1.92 -15.90
N PRO A 167 -22.44 0.75 -16.36
CA PRO A 167 -22.30 -0.43 -15.51
C PRO A 167 -21.39 -0.20 -14.30
N ALA A 168 -21.75 -0.80 -13.17
CA ALA A 168 -20.91 -0.84 -11.98
C ALA A 168 -19.52 -1.43 -12.31
N GLY A 169 -18.46 -0.80 -11.81
CA GLY A 169 -17.06 -1.17 -12.10
C GLY A 169 -16.48 -0.61 -13.41
N GLN A 170 -17.32 -0.04 -14.27
CA GLN A 170 -16.86 0.73 -15.44
C GLN A 170 -16.95 2.25 -15.23
N MET A 171 -17.29 2.69 -14.02
CA MET A 171 -17.57 4.09 -13.72
C MET A 171 -16.31 4.95 -13.83
N THR A 172 -16.35 5.95 -14.70
CA THR A 172 -15.33 7.01 -14.79
C THR A 172 -16.03 8.36 -14.87
N VAL A 173 -15.32 9.43 -14.50
CA VAL A 173 -15.84 10.80 -14.66
C VAL A 173 -16.28 11.05 -16.10
N ALA A 174 -15.46 10.63 -17.08
CA ALA A 174 -15.77 10.79 -18.51
C ALA A 174 -17.02 10.04 -18.97
N LYS A 175 -17.16 8.76 -18.55
CA LYS A 175 -18.36 7.97 -18.88
C LYS A 175 -19.60 8.55 -18.21
N CYS A 176 -19.44 9.05 -16.99
CA CYS A 176 -20.55 9.62 -16.25
C CYS A 176 -21.03 10.94 -16.87
N THR A 177 -20.14 11.90 -17.11
CA THR A 177 -20.50 13.17 -17.74
C THR A 177 -21.08 12.98 -19.15
N ALA A 178 -20.58 12.01 -19.92
CA ALA A 178 -21.15 11.65 -21.22
C ALA A 178 -22.58 11.10 -21.11
N ALA A 179 -22.84 10.20 -20.15
CA ALA A 179 -24.18 9.67 -19.90
C ALA A 179 -25.15 10.77 -19.42
N CYS A 180 -24.70 11.66 -18.53
CA CYS A 180 -25.51 12.79 -18.07
C CYS A 180 -25.82 13.78 -19.20
N ALA A 181 -24.83 14.08 -20.06
CA ALA A 181 -25.03 14.94 -21.23
C ALA A 181 -26.05 14.35 -22.21
N ALA A 182 -25.97 13.03 -22.49
CA ALA A 182 -26.94 12.33 -23.34
C ALA A 182 -28.37 12.33 -22.76
N ALA A 183 -28.48 12.39 -21.43
CA ALA A 183 -29.75 12.52 -20.72
C ALA A 183 -30.18 13.99 -20.48
N ASN A 184 -29.50 14.97 -21.09
CA ASN A 184 -29.75 16.41 -20.97
C ASN A 184 -29.63 16.98 -19.54
N PHE A 185 -28.80 16.37 -18.70
CA PHE A 185 -28.47 16.93 -17.40
C PHE A 185 -27.34 17.96 -17.52
N ILE A 186 -27.40 18.99 -16.67
CA ILE A 186 -26.36 20.03 -16.53
C ILE A 186 -25.42 19.78 -15.34
N LEU A 187 -25.71 18.76 -14.53
CA LEU A 187 -24.90 18.34 -13.39
C LEU A 187 -24.67 16.83 -13.45
N ALA A 188 -23.46 16.43 -13.08
CA ALA A 188 -23.04 15.04 -12.98
C ALA A 188 -22.34 14.85 -11.63
N GLY A 189 -22.65 13.75 -10.95
CA GLY A 189 -22.00 13.35 -9.71
C GLY A 189 -21.65 11.87 -9.78
N VAL A 190 -20.48 11.52 -9.25
CA VAL A 190 -20.07 10.13 -9.06
C VAL A 190 -20.07 9.81 -7.57
N GLU A 191 -20.62 8.66 -7.19
CA GLU A 191 -20.62 8.18 -5.81
C GLU A 191 -20.18 6.71 -5.75
N TYR A 192 -19.47 6.32 -4.69
CA TYR A 192 -19.03 4.95 -4.41
C TYR A 192 -18.36 4.22 -5.58
N SER A 193 -17.71 4.96 -6.50
CA SER A 193 -17.09 4.39 -7.71
C SER A 193 -18.05 3.58 -8.60
N GLY A 194 -19.36 3.78 -8.47
CA GLY A 194 -20.37 2.93 -9.11
C GLY A 194 -21.68 3.63 -9.45
N GLU A 195 -21.96 4.81 -8.88
CA GLU A 195 -23.16 5.58 -9.16
C GLU A 195 -22.83 6.80 -10.05
N CYS A 196 -23.71 7.10 -11.01
CA CYS A 196 -23.56 8.22 -11.91
C CYS A 196 -24.86 9.00 -12.12
N CYS A 197 -24.71 10.33 -12.15
CA CYS A 197 -25.75 11.36 -12.24
C CYS A 197 -26.77 11.19 -11.13
N LYS A 198 -26.92 12.18 -10.27
CA LYS A 198 -28.27 12.51 -9.82
C LYS A 198 -28.46 14.02 -10.09
N SER A 199 -29.61 14.60 -10.39
CA SER A 199 -29.75 16.08 -10.40
C SER A 199 -31.20 16.52 -10.17
N THR A 200 -31.44 17.82 -10.02
CA THR A 200 -32.76 18.45 -9.84
C THR A 200 -33.22 19.31 -11.04
N LEU A 201 -32.44 19.41 -12.13
CA LEU A 201 -32.77 20.29 -13.26
C LEU A 201 -32.69 19.54 -14.59
N GLN A 202 -33.84 19.13 -15.11
CA GLN A 202 -34.02 18.97 -16.55
C GLN A 202 -34.00 20.37 -17.14
N TYR A 203 -33.01 20.70 -17.97
CA TYR A 203 -33.15 21.83 -18.87
C TYR A 203 -34.21 21.45 -19.89
N ASN A 204 -35.44 21.92 -19.68
CA ASN A 204 -36.47 21.88 -20.71
C ASN A 204 -35.95 22.71 -21.88
N LYS A 205 -35.41 22.03 -22.90
CA LYS A 205 -35.18 22.63 -24.21
C LYS A 205 -36.55 23.06 -24.76
N PRO A 206 -36.73 24.31 -25.20
CA PRO A 206 -37.97 24.73 -25.86
C PRO A 206 -38.26 23.89 -27.11
#